data_AF-T1BHJ0-F1
#
_entry.id   AF-T1BHJ0-F1
#
_cell.length_a   1.000
_cell.length_b   1.000
_cell.length_c   1.000
_cell.angle_alpha   90.00
_cell.angle_beta   90.00
_cell.angle_gamma   90.00
#
_symmetry.space_group_name_H-M   'P 1'
#
loop_
_entity.id
_entity.type
_entity.pdbx_description
1 polymer ?
#
loop_
_entity_poly.entity_id
_entity_poly.type
_entity_poly.pdbx_seq_one_letter_code
_entity_poly.pdbx_strand_id
1 'polypeptide(L)' 'VDSMGEEAGYPWNPNGSYGNIAALSNSYGNAIGLMPHPERIYYDYQAAENAKPTAGKQFFDSIVSYARSP' A
#
# COMPACT_ATOMS: atom_id res chain seq x y z
N VAL A 1 -3.91 -2.60 13.33
CA VAL A 1 -4.08 -2.80 14.79
C VAL A 1 -2.72 -3.02 15.40
N ASP A 2 -2.53 -2.61 16.66
CA ASP A 2 -1.29 -2.90 17.38
C ASP A 2 -1.23 -4.38 17.80
N SER A 3 -0.20 -4.77 18.56
CA SER A 3 -0.05 -6.15 19.04
C SER A 3 -1.11 -6.59 20.05
N MET A 4 -1.93 -5.67 20.57
CA MET A 4 -3.04 -5.94 21.48
C MET A 4 -4.40 -5.94 20.76
N GLY A 5 -4.43 -5.63 19.47
CA GLY A 5 -5.66 -5.58 18.67
C GLY A 5 -6.34 -4.22 18.65
N GLU A 6 -5.75 -3.20 19.27
CA GLU A 6 -6.29 -1.83 19.31
C GLU A 6 -5.94 -1.05 18.03
N GLU A 7 -6.61 0.08 17.81
CA GLU A 7 -6.30 0.95 16.68
C GLU A 7 -4.86 1.46 16.77
N ALA A 8 -4.05 1.16 15.75
CA ALA A 8 -2.62 1.43 15.82
C ALA A 8 -2.36 2.93 15.62
N GLY A 9 -1.80 3.60 16.61
CA GLY A 9 -1.35 4.98 16.51
C GLY A 9 0.02 5.12 15.81
N TYR A 10 0.67 6.25 16.02
CA TYR A 10 2.04 6.46 15.55
C TYR A 10 3.04 5.47 16.20
N PRO A 11 4.05 4.93 15.49
CA PRO A 11 4.37 5.16 14.07
C PRO A 11 3.63 4.26 13.06
N TRP A 12 2.83 3.29 13.50
CA TRP A 12 2.16 2.33 12.62
C TRP A 12 1.12 3.00 11.69
N ASN A 13 0.46 4.04 12.18
CA ASN A 13 -0.35 4.96 11.39
C ASN A 13 0.28 6.37 11.46
N PRO A 14 1.15 6.74 10.49
CA PRO A 14 1.95 7.95 10.60
C PRO A 14 1.17 9.25 10.39
N ASN A 15 -0.01 9.18 9.77
CA ASN A 15 -0.85 10.34 9.47
C ASN A 15 -2.14 10.39 10.32
N GLY A 16 -2.38 9.38 11.16
CA GLY A 16 -3.57 9.31 12.00
C GLY A 16 -4.87 9.12 11.22
N SER A 17 -4.81 8.56 10.01
CA SER A 17 -6.02 8.28 9.21
C SER A 17 -7.00 7.40 10.00
N TYR A 18 -8.27 7.78 9.98
CA TYR A 18 -9.35 7.00 10.59
C TYR A 18 -9.35 5.55 10.07
N GLY A 19 -9.44 4.57 10.99
CA GLY A 19 -9.45 3.16 10.65
C GLY A 19 -8.14 2.67 10.03
N ASN A 20 -7.05 3.42 10.15
CA ASN A 20 -5.75 3.16 9.51
C ASN A 20 -5.84 3.06 7.96
N ILE A 21 -6.79 3.76 7.34
CA ILE A 21 -6.99 3.73 5.89
C ILE A 21 -5.80 4.43 5.19
N ALA A 22 -5.10 3.67 4.34
CA ALA A 22 -3.94 4.15 3.58
C ALA A 22 -4.20 4.32 2.07
N ALA A 23 -5.27 3.71 1.55
CA ALA A 23 -5.68 3.80 0.15
C ALA A 23 -7.18 3.52 -0.01
N LEU A 24 -7.77 4.05 -1.10
CA LEU A 24 -9.17 3.83 -1.50
C LEU A 24 -9.25 3.68 -3.02
N SER A 25 -10.24 2.94 -3.50
CA SER A 25 -10.62 2.90 -4.91
C SER A 25 -12.03 3.44 -5.12
N ASN A 26 -12.34 3.87 -6.34
CA ASN A 26 -13.72 4.15 -6.72
C ASN A 26 -14.53 2.84 -6.88
N SER A 27 -15.86 2.97 -6.95
CA SER A 27 -16.77 1.81 -7.09
C SER A 27 -16.56 1.03 -8.39
N TYR A 28 -16.00 1.66 -9.42
CA TYR A 28 -15.69 1.02 -10.71
C TYR A 28 -14.33 0.30 -10.71
N GLY A 29 -13.53 0.42 -9.65
CA GLY A 29 -12.22 -0.21 -9.52
C GLY A 29 -11.15 0.31 -10.49
N ASN A 30 -11.40 1.41 -11.21
CA ASN A 30 -10.49 1.94 -12.24
C ASN A 30 -9.73 3.20 -11.80
N ALA A 31 -9.99 3.71 -10.59
CA ALA A 31 -9.23 4.80 -9.99
C ALA A 31 -8.87 4.44 -8.55
N ILE A 32 -7.62 4.69 -8.16
CA ILE A 32 -7.06 4.41 -6.82
C ILE A 32 -6.39 5.68 -6.30
N GLY A 33 -6.74 6.09 -5.08
CA GLY A 33 -6.00 7.08 -4.30
C GLY A 33 -5.17 6.38 -3.23
N LEU A 34 -3.88 6.69 -3.16
CA LEU A 34 -2.92 6.07 -2.23
C LEU A 34 -2.04 7.12 -1.55
N MET A 35 -1.79 6.93 -0.26
CA MET A 35 -0.76 7.67 0.49
C MET A 35 0.63 7.01 0.44
N PRO A 36 0.77 5.67 0.54
CA PRO A 36 2.07 5.01 0.40
C PRO A 36 2.67 5.22 -0.99
N HIS A 37 3.99 5.13 -1.11
CA HIS A 37 4.72 5.32 -2.37
C HIS A 37 5.26 3.98 -2.93
N PRO A 38 4.43 3.11 -3.53
CA PRO A 38 4.88 1.82 -4.08
C PRO A 38 5.91 1.98 -5.21
N GLU A 39 5.91 3.13 -5.89
CA GLU A 39 6.88 3.46 -6.94
C GLU A 39 8.30 3.67 -6.38
N ARG A 40 8.43 4.07 -5.12
CA ARG A 40 9.73 4.26 -4.45
C ARG A 40 10.34 2.96 -3.93
N ILE A 41 9.59 1.87 -3.97
CA ILE A 41 10.02 0.54 -3.52
C ILE A 41 9.76 -0.52 -4.59
N TYR A 42 9.85 -0.13 -5.87
CA TYR A 42 9.64 -1.05 -6.98
C TYR A 42 10.74 -2.12 -7.02
N TYR A 43 12.00 -1.70 -6.88
CA TYR A 43 13.13 -2.59 -6.76
C TYR A 43 13.56 -2.74 -5.30
N ASP A 44 14.02 -3.94 -4.93
CA ASP A 44 14.38 -4.26 -3.54
C ASP A 44 15.49 -3.35 -2.98
N TYR A 45 16.44 -2.91 -3.81
CA TYR A 45 17.51 -2.01 -3.37
C TYR A 45 17.01 -0.59 -3.03
N GLN A 46 15.80 -0.21 -3.43
CA GLN A 46 15.18 1.08 -3.08
C GLN A 46 14.42 1.00 -1.75
N ALA A 47 14.12 -0.22 -1.29
CA ALA A 47 13.33 -0.45 -0.11
C ALA A 47 14.19 -0.30 1.17
N ALA A 48 13.57 0.17 2.25
CA ALA A 48 14.21 0.17 3.57
C ALA A 48 14.46 -1.28 4.03
N GLU A 49 15.44 -1.49 4.91
CA GLU A 49 15.86 -2.83 5.36
C GLU A 49 14.71 -3.70 5.89
N ASN A 50 13.72 -3.07 6.55
CA ASN A 50 12.54 -3.75 7.11
C ASN A 50 11.31 -3.74 6.19
N ALA A 51 11.42 -3.19 4.98
CA ALA A 51 10.32 -3.19 4.04
C ALA A 51 10.12 -4.58 3.46
N LYS A 52 8.87 -4.94 3.19
CA LYS A 52 8.54 -6.19 2.50
C LYS A 52 9.17 -6.15 1.09
N PRO A 53 10.10 -7.07 0.75
CA PRO A 53 10.68 -7.11 -0.58
C PRO A 53 9.61 -7.25 -1.64
N THR A 54 9.84 -6.66 -2.81
CA THR A 54 8.97 -6.72 -4.01
C THR A 54 7.58 -6.11 -3.87
N ALA A 55 7.21 -5.49 -2.74
CA ALA A 55 5.85 -4.98 -2.53
C ALA A 55 5.43 -3.93 -3.58
N GLY A 56 6.34 -3.04 -3.99
CA GLY A 56 6.08 -2.09 -5.09
C GLY A 56 5.85 -2.80 -6.41
N LYS A 57 6.72 -3.76 -6.76
CA LYS A 57 6.56 -4.58 -7.97
C LYS A 57 5.22 -5.34 -7.99
N GLN A 58 4.86 -5.99 -6.88
CA GLN A 58 3.59 -6.72 -6.74
C GLN A 58 2.38 -5.82 -6.99
N PHE A 59 2.42 -4.58 -6.51
CA PHE A 59 1.35 -3.61 -6.72
C PHE A 59 1.18 -3.30 -8.23
N PHE A 60 2.24 -2.95 -8.94
CA PHE A 60 2.16 -2.62 -10.37
C PHE A 60 1.89 -3.83 -11.26
N ASP A 61 2.45 -5.01 -10.96
CA ASP A 61 2.13 -6.25 -11.67
C ASP A 61 0.63 -6.56 -11.59
N SER A 62 0.00 -6.31 -10.43
CA SER A 62 -1.43 -6.50 -10.23
C SER A 62 -2.26 -5.53 -11.08
N ILE A 63 -1.83 -4.27 -11.20
CA ILE A 63 -2.47 -3.28 -12.09
C ILE A 63 -2.38 -3.72 -13.55
N VAL A 64 -1.20 -4.17 -13.98
CA VAL A 64 -1.00 -4.67 -15.35
C VAL A 64 -1.86 -5.90 -15.62
N SER A 65 -1.93 -6.83 -14.67
CA SER A 65 -2.81 -8.01 -14.77
C SER A 65 -4.27 -7.58 -14.91
N TYR A 66 -4.75 -6.69 -14.04
CA TYR A 66 -6.12 -6.18 -14.08
C TYR A 66 -6.46 -5.52 -15.42
N ALA A 67 -5.56 -4.67 -15.93
CA ALA A 67 -5.75 -3.99 -17.22
C ALA A 67 -5.72 -4.92 -18.43
N ARG A 68 -5.13 -6.11 -18.30
CA ARG A 68 -5.07 -7.14 -19.35
C ARG A 68 -6.18 -8.18 -19.23
N SER A 69 -6.88 -8.23 -18.11
CA SER A 69 -8.02 -9.12 -17.93
C SER A 69 -9.19 -8.65 -18.81
N PRO A 70 -9.81 -9.56 -19.58
CA PRO A 70 -10.92 -9.22 -20.47
C PRO A 70 -12.20 -8.82 -19.73
#